data_AF-B4VTW4-F1
#
_entry.id   AF-B4VTW4-F1
#
_cell.length_a   1.000
_cell.length_b   1.000
_cell.length_c   1.000
_cell.angle_alpha   90.00
_cell.angle_beta   90.00
_cell.angle_gamma   90.00
#
_symmetry.space_group_name_H-M   'P 1'
#
loop_
_entity.id
_entity.type
_entity.pdbx_description
1 polymer ?
#
loop_
_entity_poly.entity_id
_entity_poly.type
_entity_poly.pdbx_seq_one_letter_code
_entity_poly.pdbx_strand_id
1 'polypeptide(L)' 'MNTCPCCSHPLLRHISHHHLYWFCSHCWQEMPSVDTTHRQPVQELERLFNLPTVSSKTKLVSRL' A
#
# COMPACT_ATOMS: atom_id res chain seq x y z
N MET A 1 5.95 -13.75 17.73
CA MET A 1 5.02 -12.82 18.41
C MET A 1 4.66 -11.74 17.41
N ASN A 2 3.37 -11.47 17.19
CA ASN A 2 2.96 -10.42 16.26
C ASN A 2 2.96 -9.09 17.00
N THR A 3 3.84 -8.19 16.59
CA THR A 3 4.03 -6.88 17.22
C THR A 3 3.63 -5.77 16.27
N CYS A 4 3.05 -4.71 16.82
CA CYS A 4 2.66 -3.54 16.07
C CYS A 4 3.90 -2.84 15.50
N PRO A 5 3.99 -2.57 14.18
CA PRO A 5 5.10 -1.82 13.59
C PRO A 5 5.15 -0.35 14.04
N CYS A 6 4.05 0.20 14.57
CA CYS A 6 3.99 1.60 15.00
C CYS A 6 4.48 1.81 16.44
N CYS A 7 4.25 0.86 17.34
CA CYS A 7 4.50 1.04 18.77
C CYS A 7 5.14 -0.17 19.48
N SER A 8 5.51 -1.21 18.72
CA SER A 8 6.07 -2.47 19.22
C SER A 8 5.22 -3.23 20.25
N HIS A 9 3.97 -2.81 20.47
CA HIS A 9 3.04 -3.46 21.38
C HIS A 9 2.53 -4.78 20.78
N PRO A 10 2.28 -5.83 21.57
CA PRO A 10 1.70 -7.07 21.08
C PRO A 10 0.34 -6.83 20.42
N LEU A 11 0.13 -7.45 19.26
CA LEU A 11 -1.14 -7.40 18.52
C LEU A 11 -2.10 -8.47 19.06
N LEU A 12 -3.36 -8.10 19.16
CA LEU A 12 -4.46 -8.99 19.52
C LEU A 12 -5.05 -9.62 18.26
N ARG A 13 -5.36 -10.92 18.31
CA ARG A 13 -6.03 -11.62 17.22
C ARG A 13 -7.54 -11.50 17.40
N HIS A 14 -8.23 -10.85 16.48
CA HIS A 14 -9.68 -10.68 16.52
C HIS A 14 -10.35 -11.48 15.40
N ILE A 15 -11.60 -11.85 15.62
CA ILE A 15 -12.48 -12.49 14.64
C ILE A 15 -13.58 -11.48 14.31
N SER A 16 -13.66 -11.04 13.06
CA SER A 16 -14.86 -10.39 12.52
C SER A 16 -15.64 -11.43 11.70
N HIS A 17 -16.94 -11.19 11.48
CA HIS A 17 -17.94 -12.07 10.87
C HIS A 17 -17.42 -13.17 9.93
N HIS A 18 -16.45 -12.87 9.05
CA HIS A 18 -15.85 -13.84 8.13
C HIS A 18 -14.32 -13.80 8.01
N HIS A 19 -13.58 -13.10 8.88
CA HIS A 19 -12.12 -13.04 8.78
C HIS A 19 -11.41 -12.82 10.12
N LEU A 20 -10.17 -13.29 10.18
CA LEU A 20 -9.25 -13.10 11.29
C LEU A 20 -8.34 -11.91 10.98
N TYR A 21 -8.26 -10.94 11.88
CA TYR A 21 -7.40 -9.77 11.73
C TYR A 21 -6.60 -9.49 13.00
N TRP A 22 -5.54 -8.70 12.85
CA TRP A 22 -4.73 -8.24 13.98
C TRP A 22 -5.18 -6.85 14.39
N PHE A 23 -5.30 -6.59 15.69
CA PHE A 23 -5.69 -5.29 16.22
C PHE A 23 -4.66 -4.82 17.24
N CYS A 24 -4.24 -3.56 17.12
CA CYS A 24 -3.40 -2.93 18.14
C CYS A 24 -4.28 -2.12 19.10
N SER A 25 -4.36 -2.54 20.37
CA SER A 25 -5.09 -1.79 21.41
C SER A 25 -4.44 -0.46 21.80
N HIS A 26 -3.16 -0.28 21.51
CA HIS A 26 -2.45 0.97 21.80
C HIS A 26 -2.68 2.02 20.70
N CYS A 27 -2.59 1.61 19.44
CA CYS A 27 -2.82 2.48 18.29
C CYS A 27 -4.30 2.57 17.88
N TRP A 28 -5.16 1.71 18.42
CA TRP A 28 -6.58 1.59 18.07
C TRP A 28 -6.84 1.36 16.58
N GLN A 29 -5.93 0.61 15.94
CA GLN A 29 -5.97 0.38 14.49
C GLN A 29 -5.89 -1.11 14.17
N GLU A 30 -6.65 -1.51 13.14
CA GLU A 30 -6.50 -2.80 12.48
C GLU A 30 -5.13 -2.87 11.80
N MET A 31 -4.37 -3.91 12.10
CA MET A 31 -3.05 -4.16 11.56
C MET A 31 -3.17 -5.21 10.45
N PRO A 32 -2.75 -4.89 9.21
CA PRO A 32 -2.70 -5.88 8.15
C PRO A 32 -1.79 -7.03 8.58
N SER A 33 -2.21 -8.27 8.33
CA SER A 33 -1.32 -9.39 8.58
C SER A 33 -0.13 -9.29 7.64
N VAL A 34 1.08 -9.23 8.21
CA VAL A 34 2.33 -9.19 7.45
C VAL A 34 2.69 -10.55 6.84
N ASP A 35 1.69 -11.43 6.65
CA ASP A 35 1.83 -12.68 5.93
C ASP A 35 2.37 -12.34 4.54
N THR A 36 3.65 -12.60 4.35
CA THR A 36 4.46 -12.14 3.23
C THR A 36 4.13 -12.97 1.99
N THR A 37 2.87 -12.96 1.55
CA THR A 37 2.39 -13.72 0.40
C THR A 37 1.39 -12.89 -0.42
N HIS A 38 1.78 -11.69 -0.84
CA HIS A 38 1.63 -11.27 -2.23
C HIS A 38 2.50 -10.04 -2.50
N ARG A 39 3.70 -10.27 -3.00
CA ARG A 39 4.68 -9.23 -3.34
C ARG A 39 4.35 -8.58 -4.70
N GLN A 40 3.10 -8.26 -4.99
CA GLN A 40 2.65 -7.63 -6.24
C GLN A 40 1.44 -6.75 -5.91
N PRO A 41 1.60 -5.42 -5.81
CA PRO A 41 1.52 -4.57 -7.01
C PRO A 41 2.56 -3.43 -7.06
N VAL A 42 3.61 -3.45 -6.24
CA VAL A 42 4.68 -2.43 -6.33
C VAL A 42 5.47 -2.49 -7.64
N GLN A 43 5.54 -3.66 -8.31
CA GLN A 43 6.15 -3.76 -9.64
C GLN A 43 5.32 -3.07 -10.74
N GLU A 44 3.98 -3.02 -10.61
CA GLU A 44 3.14 -2.31 -11.58
C GLU A 44 3.30 -0.78 -11.41
N LEU A 45 3.43 -0.32 -10.16
CA LEU A 45 3.69 1.09 -9.86
C LEU A 45 5.07 1.52 -10.40
N GLU A 46 6.12 0.70 -10.27
CA GLU A 46 7.45 0.96 -10.84
C GLU A 46 7.42 1.09 -12.37
N ARG A 47 6.51 0.39 -13.07
CA ARG A 47 6.35 0.52 -14.52
C ARG A 47 5.70 1.86 -14.92
N LEU A 48 4.77 2.38 -14.13
CA LEU A 48 4.16 3.69 -14.38
C LEU A 48 5.16 4.86 -14.20
N PHE A 49 6.15 4.70 -13.32
CA PHE A 49 7.20 5.72 -13.14
C PHE A 49 8.26 5.76 -14.26
N ASN A 50 8.34 4.73 -15.10
CA ASN A 50 9.29 4.65 -16.23
C ASN A 50 8.65 4.97 -17.59
N LEU A 51 7.58 5.78 -17.63
CA LEU A 51 7.03 6.24 -18.91
C LEU A 51 8.15 6.99 -19.68
N PRO A 52 8.55 6.55 -20.89
CA PRO A 52 9.43 7.37 -21.70
C PRO A 52 8.66 8.66 -21.95
N THR A 53 9.18 9.76 -21.39
CA THR A 53 8.67 11.10 -21.70
C THR A 53 8.94 11.31 -23.19
N VAL A 54 7.99 10.93 -24.04
CA VAL A 54 8.03 11.28 -25.46
C VAL A 54 7.78 12.79 -25.49
N SER A 55 8.86 13.54 -25.42
CA SER A 55 8.88 14.97 -25.69
C SER A 55 8.52 15.18 -27.15
N SER A 56 7.23 15.12 -27.46
CA SER A 56 6.70 15.67 -28.70
C SER A 56 6.65 17.18 -28.57
N LYS A 57 7.82 17.83 -28.69
CA LYS A 57 7.89 19.20 -29.16
C LYS A 57 7.30 19.23 -30.56
N THR A 58 6.08 19.74 -30.76
CA THR A 58 5.81 20.74 -31.81
C THR A 58 4.37 21.28 -31.82
N LYS A 59 4.32 22.63 -31.72
CA LYS A 59 3.36 23.58 -32.32
C LYS A 59 1.94 23.70 -31.74
N LEU A 60 1.86 24.54 -30.71
CA LEU A 60 0.75 25.49 -30.55
C LEU A 60 0.78 26.46 -31.74
N VAL A 61 -0.14 26.32 -32.69
CA VAL A 61 -0.48 27.40 -33.64
C VAL A 61 -1.90 27.84 -33.32
N SER A 62 -1.96 28.98 -32.63
CA SER A 62 -3.11 29.84 -32.48
C SER A 62 -3.79 30.08 -33.83
N ARG A 63 -5.10 29.83 -33.93
CA ARG A 63 -5.94 30.36 -35.00
C ARG A 63 -7.19 30.99 -34.38
N LEU A 64 -7.12 32.33 -34.37
CA LEU A 64 -8.16 33.36 -34.46
C LEU A 64 -9.24 33.40 -33.37
#